data_AF-A0A5S9XRE4-F1
#
_entry.id   AF-A0A5S9XRE4-F1
#
_cell.length_a   1.000
_cell.length_b   1.000
_cell.length_c   1.000
_cell.angle_alpha   90.00
_cell.angle_beta   90.00
_cell.angle_gamma   90.00
#
_symmetry.space_group_name_H-M   'P 1'
#
loop_
_entity.id
_entity.type
_entity.pdbx_description
1 polymer ?
#
loop_
_entity_poly.entity_id
_entity_poly.type
_entity_poly.pdbx_seq_one_letter_code
_entity_poly.pdbx_strand_id
1 'polypeptide(L)'
;MVQCRSGQESTRVVFLAFSDVFKAPLRIGFKTLIWCTLWKGPDLKHHVSFDAFVGKESFIHDVCGSMKPNICFWQVQDDGVWARNNPTGALKLMYKWNK
;
A
#
# COMPACT_ATOMS: atom_id res chain seq x y z
N MET A 1 -7.32 -7.19 -7.88
CA MET A 1 -8.31 -6.63 -6.94
C MET A 1 -7.57 -5.95 -5.81
N VAL A 2 -8.03 -4.78 -5.35
CA VAL A 2 -7.51 -4.06 -4.18
C VAL A 2 -8.67 -3.70 -3.25
N GLN A 3 -8.44 -3.86 -1.94
CA GLN A 3 -9.30 -3.30 -0.89
C GLN A 3 -8.42 -2.86 0.28
N CYS A 4 -8.63 -1.64 0.77
CA CYS A 4 -7.93 -1.12 1.94
C CYS A 4 -8.90 -0.94 3.11
N ARG A 5 -8.38 -1.07 4.34
CA ARG A 5 -9.15 -0.97 5.58
C ARG A 5 -8.39 -0.16 6.62
N SER A 6 -9.15 0.52 7.48
CA SER A 6 -8.67 1.27 8.63
C SER A 6 -9.66 1.10 9.78
N GLY A 7 -9.34 0.26 10.75
CA GLY A 7 -10.28 -0.10 11.81
C GLY A 7 -11.52 -0.79 11.23
N GLN A 8 -12.70 -0.19 11.44
CA GLN A 8 -13.97 -0.68 10.89
C GLN A 8 -14.31 -0.12 9.50
N GLU A 9 -13.59 0.92 9.05
CA GLU A 9 -13.82 1.52 7.73
C GLU A 9 -13.07 0.75 6.64
N SER A 10 -13.68 0.63 5.46
CA SER A 10 -13.05 0.00 4.29
C SER A 10 -13.33 0.78 3.02
N THR A 11 -12.35 0.80 2.11
CA THR A 11 -12.58 1.28 0.75
C THR A 11 -13.46 0.30 -0.01
N ARG A 12 -14.06 0.79 -1.09
CA ARG A 12 -14.67 -0.10 -2.09
C ARG A 12 -13.61 -1.04 -2.66
N VAL A 13 -14.08 -2.22 -3.07
CA VAL A 13 -13.26 -3.17 -3.83
C VAL A 13 -13.09 -2.63 -5.24
N VAL A 14 -11.84 -2.55 -5.70
CA VAL A 14 -11.51 -2.08 -7.05
C VAL A 14 -10.68 -3.14 -7.78
N PHE A 15 -10.95 -3.34 -9.07
CA PHE A 15 -10.15 -4.17 -9.95
C PHE A 15 -9.27 -3.25 -10.79
N LEU A 16 -7.96 -3.42 -10.69
CA LEU A 16 -6.97 -2.63 -11.41
C LEU A 16 -6.43 -3.46 -12.57
N ALA A 17 -6.37 -2.86 -13.76
CA ALA A 17 -5.64 -3.39 -14.89
C ALA A 17 -4.13 -3.12 -14.74
N PHE A 18 -3.32 -3.65 -15.67
CA PHE A 18 -1.90 -3.33 -15.73
C PHE A 18 -1.72 -1.83 -15.98
N SER A 19 -0.78 -1.19 -15.26
CA SER A 19 -0.54 0.27 -15.27
C SER A 19 -1.64 1.16 -14.67
N ASP A 20 -2.72 0.60 -14.08
CA ASP A 20 -3.72 1.42 -13.39
C ASP A 20 -3.20 1.95 -12.05
N VAL A 21 -3.74 3.10 -11.65
CA VAL A 21 -3.41 3.76 -10.39
C VAL A 21 -4.63 3.82 -9.48
N PHE A 22 -4.50 3.24 -8.29
CA PHE A 22 -5.48 3.39 -7.21
C PHE A 22 -5.05 4.48 -6.24
N LYS A 23 -5.94 5.44 -5.98
CA LYS A 23 -5.75 6.49 -4.97
C LYS A 23 -6.83 6.38 -3.92
N ALA A 24 -6.44 6.21 -2.66
CA ALA A 24 -7.33 6.25 -1.52
C ALA A 24 -7.03 7.49 -0.67
N PRO A 25 -7.93 8.48 -0.60
CA PRO A 25 -7.81 9.55 0.38
C PRO A 25 -8.10 8.98 1.77
N LEU A 26 -7.21 9.24 2.72
CA LEU A 26 -7.27 8.66 4.06
C LEU A 26 -7.21 9.78 5.09
N ARG A 27 -8.10 9.75 6.09
CA ARG A 27 -8.02 10.64 7.24
C ARG A 27 -7.04 10.03 8.24
N ILE A 28 -5.92 10.71 8.44
CA ILE A 28 -4.79 10.21 9.21
C ILE A 28 -4.80 10.79 10.62
N GLY A 29 -4.59 9.95 11.62
CA GLY A 29 -4.22 10.33 12.99
C GLY A 29 -3.01 9.52 13.48
N PHE A 30 -2.44 9.91 14.62
CA PHE A 30 -1.22 9.32 15.21
C PHE A 30 -1.34 7.83 15.63
N LYS A 31 -2.52 7.21 15.46
CA LYS A 31 -2.75 5.78 15.74
C LYS A 31 -3.39 5.05 14.55
N THR A 32 -3.47 5.70 13.39
CA THR A 32 -4.11 5.11 12.22
C THR A 32 -3.23 4.01 11.63
N LEU A 33 -3.81 2.82 11.46
CA LEU A 33 -3.23 1.72 10.71
C LEU A 33 -4.12 1.46 9.51
N ILE A 34 -3.51 1.42 8.32
CA ILE A 34 -4.21 1.16 7.07
C ILE A 34 -3.52 0.00 6.42
N TRP A 35 -4.26 -1.09 6.25
CA TRP A 35 -3.77 -2.26 5.55
C TRP A 35 -4.59 -2.47 4.27
N CYS A 36 -3.91 -2.88 3.22
CA CYS A 36 -4.52 -3.19 1.94
C CYS A 36 -4.30 -4.66 1.62
N THR A 37 -5.34 -5.28 1.09
CA THR A 37 -5.28 -6.62 0.52
C THR A 37 -5.36 -6.53 -0.98
N LEU A 38 -4.38 -7.13 -1.64
CA LEU A 38 -4.33 -7.29 -3.09
C LEU A 38 -4.53 -8.75 -3.45
N TRP A 39 -5.28 -8.99 -4.52
CA TRP A 39 -5.39 -10.29 -5.16
C TRP A 39 -5.02 -10.17 -6.63
N LYS A 40 -4.18 -11.08 -7.12
CA LYS A 40 -3.68 -11.13 -8.50
C LYS A 40 -4.42 -12.20 -9.30
N GLY A 41 -4.79 -11.84 -10.53
CA GLY A 41 -5.40 -12.74 -11.51
C GLY A 41 -6.89 -13.04 -11.26
N PRO A 42 -7.56 -13.67 -12.25
CA PRO A 42 -8.97 -14.06 -12.14
C PRO A 42 -9.18 -15.20 -11.13
N ASP A 43 -8.18 -16.07 -10.96
CA ASP A 43 -8.24 -17.23 -10.07
C ASP A 43 -8.07 -16.87 -8.59
N LEU A 44 -7.70 -15.61 -8.28
CA LEU A 44 -7.48 -15.11 -6.92
C LEU A 44 -6.57 -16.01 -6.06
N LYS A 45 -5.59 -16.69 -6.67
CA LYS A 45 -4.68 -17.58 -5.92
C LYS A 45 -3.60 -16.81 -5.18
N HIS A 46 -3.02 -15.83 -5.85
CA HIS A 46 -1.97 -15.00 -5.27
C HIS A 46 -2.57 -13.79 -4.59
N HIS A 47 -2.29 -13.65 -3.31
CA HIS A 47 -2.74 -12.52 -2.52
C HIS A 47 -1.64 -11.98 -1.64
N VAL A 48 -1.79 -10.74 -1.20
CA VAL A 48 -0.89 -10.15 -0.21
C VAL A 48 -1.68 -9.13 0.59
N SER A 49 -1.50 -9.19 1.90
CA SER A 49 -1.96 -8.14 2.81
C SER A 49 -0.74 -7.39 3.31
N PHE A 50 -0.80 -6.07 3.24
CA PHE A 50 0.32 -5.23 3.63
C PHE A 50 -0.15 -3.95 4.29
N ASP A 51 0.68 -3.43 5.20
CA ASP A 51 0.43 -2.16 5.87
C ASP A 51 0.79 -1.02 4.90
N ALA A 52 -0.25 -0.44 4.28
CA ALA A 52 -0.12 0.67 3.35
C ALA A 52 0.18 2.00 4.05
N PHE A 53 -0.24 2.14 5.31
CA PHE A 53 0.10 3.27 6.18
C PHE A 53 0.13 2.84 7.64
N VAL A 54 1.14 3.28 8.37
CA VAL A 54 1.23 3.17 9.83
C VAL A 54 1.47 4.56 10.41
N GLY A 55 0.65 4.99 11.36
CA GLY A 55 0.75 6.28 12.05
C GLY A 55 1.95 6.42 12.99
N LYS A 56 3.11 5.88 12.61
CA LYS A 56 4.39 6.03 13.30
C LYS A 56 5.27 6.99 12.52
N GLU A 57 5.95 7.90 13.20
CA GLU A 57 6.80 8.92 12.59
C GLU A 57 7.86 8.34 11.65
N SER A 58 8.55 7.27 12.08
CA SER A 58 9.54 6.58 11.24
C SER A 58 8.95 6.05 9.95
N PHE A 59 7.75 5.48 9.99
CA PHE A 59 7.07 4.98 8.79
C PHE A 59 6.72 6.13 7.84
N ILE A 60 6.19 7.23 8.37
CA ILE A 60 5.83 8.41 7.59
C ILE A 60 7.07 8.98 6.89
N HIS A 61 8.19 9.08 7.62
CA HIS A 61 9.43 9.60 7.08
C HIS A 61 10.04 8.67 6.01
N ASP A 62 10.16 7.37 6.32
CA ASP A 62 10.91 6.44 5.48
C ASP A 62 10.11 5.97 4.25
N VAL A 63 8.80 5.73 4.43
CA VAL A 63 7.93 5.11 3.41
C VAL A 63 7.03 6.14 2.71
N CYS A 64 6.52 7.13 3.44
CA CYS A 64 5.55 8.09 2.90
C CYS A 64 6.15 9.45 2.52
N GLY A 65 7.44 9.66 2.75
CA GLY A 65 8.17 10.81 2.22
C GLY A 65 8.05 12.04 3.08
N SER A 66 7.82 11.85 4.38
CA SER A 66 7.54 12.91 5.36
C SER A 66 6.18 13.60 5.12
N MET A 67 5.97 14.78 5.70
CA MET A 67 4.78 15.58 5.44
C MET A 67 4.76 16.21 4.03
N LYS A 68 5.88 16.18 3.28
CA LYS A 68 6.00 16.71 1.93
C LYS A 68 6.93 15.83 1.05
N PRO A 69 6.41 15.06 0.08
CA PRO A 69 4.99 14.83 -0.19
C PRO A 69 4.39 13.86 0.84
N ASN A 70 3.19 14.13 1.36
CA ASN A 70 2.46 13.21 2.24
C ASN A 70 1.82 12.07 1.41
N ILE A 71 2.64 11.28 0.71
CA ILE A 71 2.20 10.26 -0.24
C ILE A 71 3.00 8.98 -0.01
N CYS A 72 2.34 7.94 0.49
CA CYS A 72 2.88 6.59 0.52
C CYS A 72 2.74 5.98 -0.88
N PHE A 73 3.85 5.87 -1.61
CA PHE A 73 3.86 5.30 -2.95
C PHE A 73 4.12 3.80 -2.88
N TRP A 74 3.19 3.03 -3.45
CA TRP A 74 3.26 1.58 -3.55
C TRP A 74 3.18 1.17 -5.01
N GLN A 75 4.07 0.28 -5.43
CA GLN A 75 4.08 -0.30 -6.76
C GLN A 75 3.94 -1.82 -6.66
N VAL A 76 2.94 -2.33 -7.35
CA VAL A 76 2.69 -3.77 -7.43
C VAL A 76 3.46 -4.31 -8.63
N GLN A 77 4.27 -5.33 -8.39
CA GLN A 77 5.09 -6.01 -9.40
C GLN A 77 4.84 -7.52 -9.35
N ASP A 78 5.49 -8.27 -10.24
CA ASP A 78 5.29 -9.72 -10.36
C ASP A 78 5.75 -10.50 -9.13
N ASP A 79 6.76 -10.00 -8.42
CA ASP A 79 7.36 -10.62 -7.24
C ASP A 79 6.76 -10.13 -5.91
N GLY A 80 6.06 -8.99 -5.92
CA GLY A 80 5.36 -8.50 -4.74
C GLY A 80 4.98 -7.02 -4.79
N VAL A 81 4.88 -6.44 -3.60
CA VAL A 81 4.55 -5.03 -3.36
C VAL A 81 5.80 -4.29 -2.91
N TRP A 82 6.13 -3.27 -3.69
CA TRP A 82 7.28 -2.41 -3.50
C TRP A 82 6.85 -1.05 -2.94
N ALA A 83 7.60 -0.52 -1.99
CA ALA A 83 7.47 0.85 -1.54
C ALA A 83 8.59 1.70 -2.12
N ARG A 84 8.32 2.98 -2.37
CA ARG A 84 9.39 3.95 -2.55
C ARG A 84 10.07 4.22 -1.21
N ASN A 85 11.36 3.94 -1.14
CA ASN A 85 12.22 4.43 -0.07
C ASN A 85 12.52 5.90 -0.37
N ASN A 86 11.99 6.83 0.43
CA ASN A 86 12.11 8.26 0.11
C ASN A 86 13.52 8.82 0.30
N PRO A 87 14.26 8.47 1.37
CA PRO A 87 15.67 8.86 1.51
C PRO A 87 16.54 8.58 0.28
N THR A 88 16.33 7.46 -0.40
CA THR A 88 17.16 7.06 -1.56
C THR A 88 16.47 7.21 -2.90
N GLY A 89 15.16 7.43 -2.92
CA GLY A 89 14.31 7.41 -4.11
C GLY A 89 14.12 6.02 -4.72
N ALA A 90 14.82 4.99 -4.23
CA ALA A 90 14.79 3.63 -4.79
C ALA A 90 13.51 2.89 -4.37
N LEU A 91 13.08 1.94 -5.19
CA LEU A 91 12.04 0.99 -4.81
C LEU A 91 12.64 -0.10 -3.93
N LYS A 92 11.94 -0.43 -2.84
CA LYS A 92 12.28 -1.53 -1.94
C LYS A 92 11.13 -2.51 -1.89
N LEU A 93 11.42 -3.79 -2.12
CA LEU A 93 10.45 -4.87 -1.95
C LEU A 93 10.11 -4.98 -0.46
N MET A 94 8.84 -4.77 -0.14
CA MET A 94 8.35 -4.78 1.24
C MET A 94 7.59 -6.07 1.55
N TYR A 95 6.80 -6.55 0.59
CA TYR A 95 5.95 -7.73 0.77
C TYR A 95 6.00 -8.59 -0.48
N LYS A 96 6.17 -9.90 -0.31
CA LYS A 96 6.07 -10.88 -1.42
C LYS A 96 4.63 -11.36 -1.55
N TRP A 97 4.26 -11.83 -2.74
CA TRP A 97 2.99 -12.53 -2.91
C TRP A 97 2.94 -13.79 -2.06
N ASN A 98 1.85 -13.98 -1.33
CA ASN A 98 1.52 -15.27 -0.76
C ASN A 98 1.06 -16.20 -1.90
N LYS A 99 1.45 -17.46 -1.79
CA LYS A 99 1.04 -18.52 -2.72
C LYS A 99 -0.29 -19.12 -2.30
#